data_AF-A0A3N0GJD0-F1
#
_entry.id   AF-A0A3N0GJD0-F1
#
_cell.length_a   1.000
_cell.length_b   1.000
_cell.length_c   1.000
_cell.angle_alpha   90.00
_cell.angle_beta   90.00
_cell.angle_gamma   90.00
#
_symmetry.space_group_name_H-M   'P 1'
#
loop_
_entity.id
_entity.type
_entity.pdbx_description
1 polymer ?
#
loop_
_entity_poly.entity_id
_entity_poly.type
_entity_poly.pdbx_seq_one_letter_code
_entity_poly.pdbx_strand_id
1 'polypeptide(L)'
;MGRHVERLTLDNLALLPGPCRTCTFWEFDPVRREQIRGHEAEEKAAWLSTMLREWGSVGRVVRVDDQVVGHITWAPAVHLPGSAGFATAPVSPDAVLLSTAYVAPEFRGQGLGRVLVQSMAKDLIKHGGIGAVEAFGAVRPRPEEPHEECVLPVDFLLAVGFRTHRAHATYPRMRMDLGTTLTWREEFETALERLLGVVGAKRRVPRPSAPTVPRASGPVRRISRPRGWRNEAH
;
A
#
# COMPACT_ATOMS: atom_id res chain seq x y z
N MET A 1 -13.82 -0.31 -7.39
CA MET A 1 -12.71 0.07 -6.51
C MET A 1 -11.43 0.00 -7.32
N GLY A 2 -11.04 1.12 -7.90
CA GLY A 2 -9.83 1.21 -8.71
C GLY A 2 -8.64 1.38 -7.78
N ARG A 3 -7.67 0.48 -7.86
CA ARG A 3 -6.39 0.62 -7.16
C ARG A 3 -5.27 0.69 -8.18
N HIS A 4 -4.41 1.70 -8.05
CA HIS A 4 -3.20 1.78 -8.86
C HIS A 4 -2.04 2.33 -8.03
N VAL A 5 -0.82 2.02 -8.48
CA VAL A 5 0.43 2.47 -7.88
C VAL A 5 1.10 3.41 -8.87
N GLU A 6 1.50 4.58 -8.40
CA GLU A 6 2.19 5.59 -9.21
C GLU A 6 3.48 6.06 -8.52
N ARG A 7 4.29 6.84 -9.23
CA ARG A 7 5.53 7.41 -8.67
C ARG A 7 5.20 8.46 -7.62
N LEU A 8 6.01 8.54 -6.58
CA LEU A 8 6.04 9.71 -5.72
C LEU A 8 6.60 10.89 -6.52
N THR A 9 5.89 12.01 -6.51
CA THR A 9 6.25 13.28 -7.14
C THR A 9 6.02 14.42 -6.15
N LEU A 10 6.46 15.64 -6.50
CA LEU A 10 6.15 16.82 -5.68
C LEU A 10 4.63 17.08 -5.60
N ASP A 11 3.89 16.79 -6.67
CA ASP A 11 2.44 17.02 -6.74
C ASP A 11 1.66 16.12 -5.77
N ASN A 12 2.09 14.87 -5.60
CA ASN A 12 1.41 13.93 -4.69
C ASN A 12 2.08 13.80 -3.31
N LEU A 13 3.23 14.45 -3.07
CA LEU A 13 3.86 14.54 -1.75
C LEU A 13 2.93 15.20 -0.71
N ALA A 14 2.27 16.29 -1.09
CA ALA A 14 1.33 16.99 -0.21
C ALA A 14 0.10 16.14 0.16
N LEU A 15 -0.20 15.12 -0.64
CA LEU A 15 -1.33 14.21 -0.47
C LEU A 15 -0.99 12.99 0.40
N LEU A 16 0.26 12.82 0.84
CA LEU A 16 0.64 11.68 1.65
C LEU A 16 -0.14 11.66 2.98
N PRO A 17 -0.72 10.51 3.38
CA PRO A 17 -1.45 10.39 4.62
C PRO A 17 -0.50 10.37 5.84
N GLY A 18 -1.04 10.75 7.00
CA GLY A 18 -0.30 10.77 8.26
C GLY A 18 0.77 11.87 8.34
N PRO A 19 1.75 11.74 9.24
CA PRO A 19 2.81 12.75 9.42
C PRO A 19 3.85 12.74 8.30
N CYS A 20 3.76 11.79 7.35
CA CYS A 20 4.84 11.51 6.41
C CYS A 20 5.11 12.62 5.39
N ARG A 21 4.15 13.55 5.18
CA ARG A 21 4.37 14.74 4.34
C ARG A 21 5.32 15.77 4.97
N THR A 22 5.56 15.69 6.28
CA THR A 22 6.47 16.58 7.02
C THR A 22 7.51 15.85 7.87
N CYS A 23 7.40 14.54 8.14
CA CYS A 23 8.44 13.77 8.86
C CYS A 23 9.75 13.83 8.06
N THR A 24 10.77 14.49 8.60
CA THR A 24 12.13 14.59 8.01
C THR A 24 13.16 13.71 8.73
N PHE A 25 12.67 12.75 9.52
CA PHE A 25 13.49 11.88 10.38
C PHE A 25 14.64 11.20 9.64
N TRP A 26 14.38 10.74 8.42
CA TRP A 26 15.38 10.03 7.62
C TRP A 26 16.24 10.98 6.80
N GLU A 27 15.63 12.03 6.26
CA GLU A 27 16.24 12.96 5.32
C GLU A 27 17.30 13.86 5.98
N PHE A 28 17.20 14.10 7.30
CA PHE A 28 18.11 14.99 8.02
C PHE A 28 18.59 14.40 9.35
N ASP A 29 19.82 14.72 9.72
CA ASP A 29 20.36 14.41 11.04
C ASP A 29 19.64 15.22 12.15
N PRO A 30 19.77 14.83 13.44
CA PRO A 30 19.09 15.51 14.53
C PRO A 30 19.36 17.02 14.65
N VAL A 31 20.58 17.48 14.32
CA VAL A 31 20.97 18.89 14.41
C VAL A 31 20.25 19.68 13.31
N ARG A 32 20.30 19.19 12.07
CA ARG A 32 19.59 19.84 10.95
C ARG A 32 18.08 19.86 11.18
N ARG A 33 17.49 18.80 11.75
CA ARG A 33 16.06 18.77 12.11
C ARG A 33 15.65 19.87 13.08
N GLU A 34 16.51 20.19 14.05
CA GLU A 34 16.25 21.30 14.98
C GLU A 34 16.26 22.67 14.27
N GLN A 35 17.14 22.85 13.30
CA GLN A 35 17.30 24.12 12.57
C GLN A 35 16.16 24.43 11.61
N ILE A 36 15.45 23.40 11.11
CA ILE A 36 14.39 23.56 10.12
C ILE A 36 12.97 23.54 10.72
N ARG A 37 12.84 23.58 12.05
CA ARG A 37 11.52 23.56 12.71
C ARG A 37 10.60 24.64 12.14
N GLY A 38 9.40 24.25 11.72
CA GLY A 38 8.43 25.13 11.06
C GLY A 38 8.57 25.24 9.53
N HIS A 39 9.58 24.57 8.95
CA HIS A 39 9.85 24.51 7.51
C HIS A 39 9.99 23.06 6.99
N GLU A 40 9.50 22.08 7.75
CA GLU A 40 9.73 20.67 7.48
C GLU A 40 9.10 20.22 6.16
N ALA A 41 7.94 20.78 5.78
CA ALA A 41 7.26 20.46 4.53
C ALA A 41 8.08 20.92 3.32
N GLU A 42 8.60 22.15 3.37
CA GLU A 42 9.43 22.75 2.34
C GLU A 42 10.74 21.99 2.19
N GLU A 43 11.40 21.64 3.30
CA GLU A 43 12.66 20.90 3.27
C GLU A 43 12.47 19.44 2.81
N LYS A 44 11.36 18.79 3.18
CA LYS A 44 10.96 17.47 2.63
C LYS A 44 10.77 17.53 1.11
N ALA A 45 10.08 18.56 0.63
CA ALA A 45 9.88 18.79 -0.79
C ALA A 45 11.21 19.09 -1.51
N ALA A 46 12.08 19.89 -0.92
CA ALA A 46 13.41 20.17 -1.45
C ALA A 46 14.26 18.90 -1.57
N TRP A 47 14.26 18.05 -0.54
CA TRP A 47 14.92 16.74 -0.57
C TRP A 47 14.38 15.86 -1.71
N LEU A 48 13.05 15.73 -1.83
CA LEU A 48 12.45 14.93 -2.91
C LEU A 48 12.82 15.48 -4.28
N SER A 49 12.79 16.80 -4.43
CA SER A 49 13.17 17.51 -5.65
C SER A 49 14.62 17.20 -6.06
N THR A 50 15.55 17.19 -5.10
CA THR A 50 16.95 16.81 -5.33
C THR A 50 17.06 15.36 -5.75
N MET A 51 16.41 14.43 -5.03
CA MET A 51 16.43 13.01 -5.38
C MET A 51 15.91 12.73 -6.79
N LEU A 52 14.79 13.37 -7.17
CA LEU A 52 14.21 13.21 -8.51
C LEU A 52 15.14 13.68 -9.63
N ARG A 53 16.01 14.67 -9.37
CA ARG A 53 17.01 15.17 -10.34
C ARG A 53 18.26 14.31 -10.39
N GLU A 54 18.79 13.93 -9.24
CA GLU A 54 20.13 13.33 -9.13
C GLU A 54 20.11 11.80 -9.26
N TRP A 55 19.01 11.16 -8.84
CA TRP A 55 18.90 9.71 -8.77
C TRP A 55 17.67 9.17 -9.49
N GLY A 56 16.59 9.96 -9.52
CA GLY A 56 15.31 9.59 -10.11
C GLY A 56 14.28 9.18 -9.05
N SER A 57 13.42 8.23 -9.39
CA SER A 57 12.28 7.87 -8.55
C SER A 57 12.73 7.20 -7.24
N VAL A 58 12.43 7.85 -6.12
CA VAL A 58 12.73 7.40 -4.74
C VAL A 58 11.50 6.94 -3.97
N GLY A 59 10.37 6.76 -4.65
CA GLY A 59 9.14 6.42 -3.95
C GLY A 59 7.98 6.04 -4.84
N ARG A 60 7.02 5.34 -4.23
CA ARG A 60 5.73 5.00 -4.82
C ARG A 60 4.61 5.43 -3.89
N VAL A 61 3.47 5.79 -4.48
CA VAL A 61 2.22 6.00 -3.75
C VAL A 61 1.18 5.03 -4.28
N VAL A 62 0.28 4.59 -3.41
CA VAL A 62 -0.87 3.77 -3.79
C VAL A 62 -2.14 4.58 -3.62
N ARG A 63 -2.96 4.57 -4.68
CA ARG A 63 -4.29 5.18 -4.69
C ARG A 63 -5.39 4.13 -4.64
N VAL A 64 -6.46 4.46 -3.91
CA VAL A 64 -7.72 3.71 -3.92
C VAL A 64 -8.83 4.74 -4.15
N ASP A 65 -9.59 4.56 -5.24
CA ASP A 65 -10.65 5.49 -5.65
C ASP A 65 -10.19 6.96 -5.62
N ASP A 66 -9.05 7.20 -6.29
CA ASP A 66 -8.34 8.49 -6.42
C ASP A 66 -7.78 9.13 -5.14
N GLN A 67 -8.00 8.54 -3.97
CA GLN A 67 -7.36 8.96 -2.72
C GLN A 67 -5.99 8.30 -2.57
N VAL A 68 -4.95 9.07 -2.19
CA VAL A 68 -3.66 8.50 -1.77
C VAL A 68 -3.82 7.89 -0.38
N VAL A 69 -3.61 6.58 -0.28
CA VAL A 69 -3.85 5.83 0.96
C VAL A 69 -2.58 5.21 1.54
N GLY A 70 -1.46 5.31 0.83
CA GLY A 70 -0.18 4.82 1.30
C GLY A 70 0.97 5.18 0.38
N HIS A 71 2.18 4.99 0.89
CA HIS A 71 3.41 5.24 0.15
C HIS A 71 4.57 4.41 0.68
N ILE A 72 5.63 4.36 -0.11
CA ILE A 72 6.93 3.82 0.26
C ILE A 72 8.02 4.71 -0.32
N THR A 73 9.08 4.95 0.44
CA THR A 73 10.25 5.74 0.02
C THR A 73 11.54 5.01 0.30
N TRP A 74 12.50 5.14 -0.61
CA TRP A 74 13.83 4.56 -0.50
C TRP A 74 14.84 5.50 -1.15
N ALA A 75 16.10 5.46 -0.70
CA ALA A 75 17.18 6.22 -1.31
C ALA A 75 18.54 5.61 -0.96
N PRO A 76 19.62 5.95 -1.67
CA PRO A 76 20.97 5.68 -1.19
C PRO A 76 21.18 6.30 0.20
N ALA A 77 21.85 5.57 1.11
CA ALA A 77 21.95 5.96 2.52
C ALA A 77 22.62 7.33 2.74
N VAL A 78 23.48 7.78 1.81
CA VAL A 78 24.12 9.10 1.85
C VAL A 78 23.10 10.26 1.78
N HIS A 79 21.93 10.04 1.18
CA HIS A 79 20.83 11.02 1.14
C HIS A 79 19.85 10.86 2.30
N LEU A 80 20.14 9.97 3.26
CA LEU A 80 19.32 9.69 4.44
C LEU A 80 20.20 9.73 5.71
N PRO A 81 20.80 10.89 6.04
CA PRO A 81 21.71 11.06 7.17
C PRO A 81 21.08 10.70 8.54
N GLY A 82 19.75 10.71 8.66
CA GLY A 82 19.05 10.22 9.86
C GLY A 82 19.39 8.76 10.20
N SER A 83 19.82 7.97 9.21
CA SER A 83 20.25 6.58 9.41
C SER A 83 21.49 6.41 10.28
N ALA A 84 22.32 7.45 10.43
CA ALA A 84 23.53 7.41 11.25
C ALA A 84 23.24 7.21 12.75
N GLY A 85 22.01 7.49 13.19
CA GLY A 85 21.59 7.31 14.59
C GLY A 85 21.40 5.86 15.03
N PHE A 86 21.45 4.89 14.11
CA PHE A 86 21.19 3.48 14.42
C PHE A 86 22.48 2.72 14.74
N ALA A 87 22.46 1.93 15.83
CA ALA A 87 23.62 1.14 16.26
C ALA A 87 24.07 0.08 15.24
N THR A 88 23.19 -0.33 14.33
CA THR A 88 23.51 -1.27 13.25
C THR A 88 23.87 -0.58 11.94
N ALA A 89 24.13 0.73 11.93
CA ALA A 89 24.70 1.44 10.78
C ALA A 89 26.20 1.09 10.60
N PRO A 90 26.83 1.37 9.44
CA PRO A 90 26.26 1.92 8.21
C PRO A 90 25.53 0.86 7.37
N VAL A 91 24.61 1.31 6.51
CA VAL A 91 23.98 0.47 5.46
C VAL A 91 25.07 -0.10 4.54
N SER A 92 24.88 -1.33 4.07
CA SER A 92 25.84 -1.99 3.18
C SER A 92 26.03 -1.20 1.87
N PRO A 93 27.25 -1.17 1.29
CA PRO A 93 27.56 -0.34 0.13
C PRO A 93 26.83 -0.74 -1.15
N ASP A 94 26.32 -1.97 -1.21
CA ASP A 94 25.54 -2.50 -2.34
C ASP A 94 24.02 -2.31 -2.17
N ALA A 95 23.59 -1.66 -1.08
CA ALA A 95 22.19 -1.53 -0.73
C ALA A 95 21.69 -0.09 -0.75
N VAL A 96 20.43 0.08 -1.14
CA VAL A 96 19.66 1.29 -0.80
C VAL A 96 18.96 1.10 0.53
N LEU A 97 18.63 2.21 1.19
CA LEU A 97 17.86 2.21 2.43
C LEU A 97 16.37 2.45 2.12
N LEU A 98 15.52 1.50 2.54
CA LEU A 98 14.08 1.71 2.69
C LEU A 98 13.86 2.59 3.93
N SER A 99 13.50 3.85 3.71
CA SER A 99 13.30 4.82 4.79
C SER A 99 11.92 4.67 5.41
N THR A 100 10.87 4.82 4.61
CA THR A 100 9.49 4.84 5.12
C THR A 100 8.59 3.95 4.27
N ALA A 101 7.66 3.27 4.92
CA ALA A 101 6.46 2.75 4.27
C ALA A 101 5.25 2.99 5.18
N TYR A 102 4.15 3.46 4.60
CA TYR A 102 2.95 3.77 5.34
C TYR A 102 1.71 3.38 4.55
N VAL A 103 0.73 2.84 5.26
CA VAL A 103 -0.63 2.63 4.75
C VAL A 103 -1.59 3.15 5.82
N ALA A 104 -2.54 3.98 5.40
CA ALA A 104 -3.57 4.54 6.26
C ALA A 104 -4.32 3.40 6.99
N PRO A 105 -4.58 3.53 8.31
CA PRO A 105 -5.09 2.43 9.14
C PRO A 105 -6.28 1.68 8.56
N GLU A 106 -7.25 2.39 8.00
CA GLU A 106 -8.47 1.88 7.39
C GLU A 106 -8.23 1.07 6.10
N PHE A 107 -7.04 1.21 5.49
CA PHE A 107 -6.62 0.46 4.30
C PHE A 107 -5.64 -0.69 4.61
N ARG A 108 -5.27 -0.90 5.89
CA ARG A 108 -4.37 -1.99 6.31
C ARG A 108 -5.05 -3.37 6.19
N GLY A 109 -4.24 -4.43 6.13
CA GLY A 109 -4.73 -5.81 5.95
C GLY A 109 -5.14 -6.17 4.52
N GLN A 110 -5.17 -5.21 3.59
CA GLN A 110 -5.61 -5.40 2.20
C GLN A 110 -4.44 -5.70 1.22
N GLY A 111 -3.25 -6.02 1.75
CA GLY A 111 -2.06 -6.32 0.96
C GLY A 111 -1.34 -5.12 0.33
N LEU A 112 -1.76 -3.88 0.61
CA LEU A 112 -1.16 -2.67 0.02
C LEU A 112 0.33 -2.49 0.35
N GLY A 113 0.75 -2.78 1.59
CA GLY A 113 2.17 -2.73 1.96
C GLY A 113 3.02 -3.69 1.15
N ARG A 114 2.52 -4.90 0.88
CA ARG A 114 3.19 -5.87 0.02
C ARG A 114 3.33 -5.34 -1.41
N VAL A 115 2.26 -4.78 -1.97
CA VAL A 115 2.25 -4.18 -3.32
C VAL A 115 3.25 -3.01 -3.44
N LEU A 116 3.38 -2.19 -2.40
CA LEU A 116 4.35 -1.09 -2.36
C LEU A 116 5.80 -1.60 -2.35
N VAL A 117 6.13 -2.53 -1.45
CA VAL A 117 7.48 -3.15 -1.39
C VAL A 117 7.83 -3.84 -2.70
N GLN A 118 6.84 -4.51 -3.28
CA GLN A 118 6.94 -5.14 -4.60
C GLN A 118 7.26 -4.15 -5.72
N SER A 119 6.56 -3.01 -5.74
CA SER A 119 6.78 -1.97 -6.74
C SER A 119 8.17 -1.33 -6.59
N MET A 120 8.62 -1.11 -5.35
CA MET A 120 9.99 -0.67 -5.05
C MET A 120 11.03 -1.66 -5.57
N ALA A 121 10.91 -2.95 -5.24
CA ALA A 121 11.87 -3.96 -5.68
C ALA A 121 11.94 -4.04 -7.22
N LYS A 122 10.79 -3.95 -7.91
CA LYS A 122 10.74 -3.87 -9.38
C LYS A 122 11.52 -2.69 -9.94
N ASP A 123 11.34 -1.51 -9.34
CA ASP A 123 12.02 -0.29 -9.76
C ASP A 123 13.54 -0.40 -9.57
N LEU A 124 13.97 -0.93 -8.43
CA LEU A 124 15.40 -1.08 -8.11
C LEU A 124 16.09 -2.11 -9.00
N ILE A 125 15.43 -3.23 -9.29
CA ILE A 125 15.91 -4.21 -10.27
C ILE A 125 16.06 -3.56 -11.65
N LYS A 126 15.07 -2.75 -12.06
CA LYS A 126 15.11 -2.04 -13.35
C LYS A 126 16.17 -0.94 -13.39
N HIS A 127 16.39 -0.24 -12.27
CA HIS A 127 17.44 0.77 -12.14
C HIS A 127 18.83 0.13 -12.33
N GLY A 128 19.02 -1.09 -11.81
CA GLY A 128 20.29 -1.80 -11.90
C GLY A 128 21.36 -1.24 -10.95
N GLY A 129 22.44 -1.98 -10.78
CA GLY A 129 23.57 -1.57 -9.91
C GLY A 129 23.29 -1.62 -8.41
N ILE A 130 22.14 -2.16 -7.97
CA ILE A 130 21.72 -2.24 -6.57
C ILE A 130 21.54 -3.72 -6.21
N GLY A 131 22.34 -4.20 -5.26
CA GLY A 131 22.37 -5.60 -4.83
C GLY A 131 21.25 -5.93 -3.84
N ALA A 132 20.84 -4.96 -3.02
CA ALA A 132 19.85 -5.17 -1.98
C ALA A 132 19.09 -3.91 -1.55
N VAL A 133 18.05 -4.13 -0.75
CA VAL A 133 17.38 -3.11 0.06
C VAL A 133 17.62 -3.43 1.51
N GLU A 134 18.07 -2.47 2.30
CA GLU A 134 18.16 -2.58 3.75
C GLU A 134 17.16 -1.66 4.43
N ALA A 135 16.77 -2.01 5.65
CA ALA A 135 15.89 -1.22 6.50
C ALA A 135 16.32 -1.37 7.97
N PHE A 136 16.13 -0.35 8.79
CA PHE A 136 16.18 -0.51 10.24
C PHE A 136 14.77 -0.89 10.70
N GLY A 137 14.62 -2.06 11.30
CA GLY A 137 13.32 -2.55 11.77
C GLY A 137 13.11 -2.23 13.24
N ALA A 138 11.88 -1.99 13.69
CA ALA A 138 11.53 -1.88 15.10
C ALA A 138 11.00 -3.22 15.63
N VAL A 139 11.65 -3.80 16.64
CA VAL A 139 11.21 -5.05 17.29
C VAL A 139 9.94 -4.83 18.13
N ARG A 140 9.87 -3.68 18.82
CA ARG A 140 8.69 -3.23 19.56
C ARG A 140 8.48 -1.75 19.27
N PRO A 141 7.63 -1.39 18.31
CA PRO A 141 7.32 0.01 18.03
C PRO A 141 6.72 0.67 19.29
N ARG A 142 7.28 1.82 19.67
CA ARG A 142 6.82 2.68 20.77
C ARG A 142 6.24 3.95 20.17
N PRO A 143 4.93 4.00 19.91
CA PRO A 143 4.30 5.17 19.30
C PRO A 143 4.44 6.45 20.13
N GLU A 144 4.70 6.32 21.44
CA GLU A 144 5.00 7.43 22.35
C GLU A 144 6.38 8.08 22.16
N GLU A 145 7.32 7.42 21.48
CA GLU A 145 8.64 8.01 21.21
C GLU A 145 8.63 8.80 19.88
N PRO A 146 9.11 10.07 19.88
CA PRO A 146 9.13 10.87 18.68
C PRO A 146 9.82 10.16 17.52
N HIS A 147 9.14 10.09 16.38
CA HIS A 147 9.66 9.57 15.11
C HIS A 147 9.84 8.04 15.01
N GLU A 148 9.50 7.26 16.04
CA GLU A 148 9.40 5.80 15.90
C GLU A 148 8.31 5.38 14.90
N GLU A 149 7.32 6.24 14.66
CA GLU A 149 6.31 6.06 13.60
C GLU A 149 6.92 5.95 12.19
N CYS A 150 8.13 6.51 11.99
CA CYS A 150 8.83 6.49 10.71
C CYS A 150 9.72 5.22 10.56
N VAL A 151 9.82 4.33 11.58
CA VAL A 151 10.56 3.05 11.55
C VAL A 151 9.61 1.87 11.36
N LEU A 152 9.95 0.94 10.46
CA LEU A 152 9.06 -0.17 10.09
C LEU A 152 9.11 -1.33 11.09
N PRO A 153 7.97 -1.95 11.47
CA PRO A 153 7.97 -3.13 12.32
C PRO A 153 8.73 -4.30 11.69
N VAL A 154 9.53 -5.02 12.48
CA VAL A 154 10.28 -6.20 12.01
C VAL A 154 9.35 -7.27 11.43
N ASP A 155 8.20 -7.51 12.04
CA ASP A 155 7.23 -8.51 11.56
C ASP A 155 6.71 -8.17 10.15
N PHE A 156 6.49 -6.88 9.86
CA PHE A 156 6.12 -6.44 8.51
C PHE A 156 7.26 -6.69 7.53
N LEU A 157 8.49 -6.31 7.88
CA LEU A 157 9.67 -6.50 7.03
C LEU A 157 9.90 -7.98 6.71
N LEU A 158 9.81 -8.86 7.71
CA LEU A 158 9.88 -10.32 7.53
C LEU A 158 8.78 -10.82 6.58
N ALA A 159 7.53 -10.39 6.80
CA ALA A 159 6.38 -10.81 5.99
C ALA A 159 6.44 -10.37 4.52
N VAL A 160 7.23 -9.35 4.19
CA VAL A 160 7.44 -8.87 2.81
C VAL A 160 8.78 -9.30 2.22
N GLY A 161 9.52 -10.19 2.89
CA GLY A 161 10.69 -10.86 2.32
C GLY A 161 12.05 -10.33 2.77
N PHE A 162 12.10 -9.42 3.74
CA PHE A 162 13.37 -9.08 4.40
C PHE A 162 13.78 -10.18 5.37
N ARG A 163 15.07 -10.24 5.67
CA ARG A 163 15.67 -11.08 6.73
C ARG A 163 16.55 -10.22 7.62
N THR A 164 16.82 -10.68 8.83
CA THR A 164 17.79 -10.01 9.70
C THR A 164 19.19 -10.15 9.12
N HIS A 165 19.86 -9.02 8.89
CA HIS A 165 21.24 -8.94 8.40
C HIS A 165 22.22 -8.58 9.53
N ARG A 166 21.81 -7.70 10.44
CA ARG A 166 22.51 -7.42 11.71
C ARG A 166 21.51 -7.43 12.85
N ALA A 167 21.72 -8.31 13.82
CA ALA A 167 20.88 -8.41 15.00
C ALA A 167 21.09 -7.22 15.95
N HIS A 168 20.01 -6.76 16.56
CA HIS A 168 20.01 -5.78 17.64
C HIS A 168 18.66 -5.87 18.37
N ALA A 169 18.64 -5.57 19.68
CA ALA A 169 17.46 -5.80 20.52
C ALA A 169 16.28 -4.87 20.18
N THR A 170 16.57 -3.61 19.81
CA THR A 170 15.55 -2.61 19.45
C THR A 170 15.42 -2.45 17.95
N TYR A 171 16.53 -2.11 17.29
CA TYR A 171 16.61 -1.81 15.86
C TYR A 171 17.53 -2.73 15.05
N PRO A 172 17.17 -3.99 14.76
CA PRO A 172 17.95 -4.83 13.86
C PRO A 172 17.99 -4.25 12.44
N ARG A 173 19.12 -4.43 11.75
CA ARG A 173 19.23 -4.13 10.32
C ARG A 173 18.68 -5.31 9.54
N MET A 174 17.64 -5.03 8.75
CA MET A 174 16.93 -5.97 7.90
C MET A 174 17.42 -5.80 6.46
N ARG A 175 17.42 -6.88 5.68
CA ARG A 175 17.89 -6.89 4.28
C ARG A 175 17.03 -7.76 3.39
N MET A 176 16.76 -7.27 2.19
CA MET A 176 16.18 -8.00 1.07
C MET A 176 17.18 -7.95 -0.08
N ASP A 177 17.76 -9.10 -0.44
CA ASP A 177 18.62 -9.20 -1.61
C ASP A 177 17.78 -9.15 -2.89
N LEU A 178 18.24 -8.40 -3.90
CA LEU A 178 17.56 -8.25 -5.20
C LEU A 178 18.09 -9.23 -6.25
N GLY A 179 19.30 -9.77 -6.08
CA GLY A 179 19.95 -10.68 -7.02
C GLY A 179 19.49 -12.15 -6.92
N THR A 180 19.09 -12.62 -5.74
CA THR A 180 18.50 -13.95 -5.51
C THR A 180 17.02 -14.05 -5.92
N THR A 181 16.51 -12.98 -6.52
CA THR A 181 15.08 -12.69 -6.71
C THR A 181 14.66 -12.97 -8.15
N LEU A 182 15.44 -13.76 -8.89
CA LEU A 182 15.12 -14.24 -10.24
C LEU A 182 13.93 -15.21 -10.24
N THR A 183 13.80 -16.07 -9.23
CA THR A 183 12.59 -16.90 -9.00
C THR A 183 11.37 -16.06 -8.64
N TRP A 184 11.58 -14.95 -7.95
CA TRP A 184 10.50 -14.02 -7.64
C TRP A 184 10.05 -13.23 -8.86
N ARG A 185 10.92 -12.88 -9.81
CA ARG A 185 10.56 -12.09 -11.01
C ARG A 185 9.42 -12.73 -11.82
N GLU A 186 9.44 -14.06 -11.98
CA GLU A 186 8.43 -14.82 -12.72
C GLU A 186 7.12 -14.98 -11.93
N GLU A 187 7.21 -15.29 -10.63
CA GLU A 187 6.04 -15.35 -9.74
C GLU A 187 5.42 -13.96 -9.51
N PHE A 188 6.24 -12.91 -9.55
CA PHE A 188 5.89 -11.52 -9.28
C PHE A 188 5.23 -10.85 -10.48
N GLU A 189 5.71 -11.09 -11.71
CA GLU A 189 5.01 -10.63 -12.92
C GLU A 189 3.61 -11.26 -12.99
N THR A 190 3.51 -12.56 -12.72
CA THR A 190 2.23 -13.28 -12.68
C THR A 190 1.30 -12.77 -11.57
N ALA A 191 1.82 -12.48 -10.38
CA ALA A 191 1.03 -11.96 -9.26
C ALA A 191 0.58 -10.51 -9.46
N LEU A 192 1.45 -9.68 -10.06
CA LEU A 192 1.13 -8.30 -10.41
C LEU A 192 0.05 -8.24 -11.49
N GLU A 193 0.14 -9.08 -12.52
CA GLU A 193 -0.89 -9.21 -13.56
C GLU A 193 -2.22 -9.71 -12.98
N ARG A 194 -2.23 -10.61 -11.99
CA ARG A 194 -3.47 -11.03 -11.31
C ARG A 194 -4.08 -9.91 -10.46
N LEU A 195 -3.25 -9.14 -9.75
CA LEU A 195 -3.73 -7.99 -8.98
C LEU A 195 -4.30 -6.88 -9.88
N LEU A 196 -3.77 -6.73 -11.09
CA LEU A 196 -4.29 -5.79 -12.11
C LEU A 196 -5.48 -6.38 -12.91
N GLY A 197 -5.50 -7.69 -13.16
CA GLY A 197 -6.49 -8.40 -13.98
C GLY A 197 -7.77 -8.81 -13.25
N VAL A 198 -7.82 -8.74 -11.92
CA VAL A 198 -9.07 -8.89 -11.16
C VAL A 198 -10.02 -7.69 -11.38
N VAL A 199 -9.57 -6.63 -12.05
CA VAL A 199 -10.41 -5.53 -12.58
C VAL A 199 -11.07 -5.99 -13.89
N GLY A 200 -12.03 -6.91 -13.80
CA GLY A 200 -12.77 -7.36 -14.99
C GLY A 200 -13.86 -8.40 -14.74
N ALA A 201 -13.82 -9.10 -13.61
CA ALA A 201 -14.92 -9.99 -13.24
C ALA A 201 -16.10 -9.16 -12.72
N LYS A 202 -16.96 -8.69 -13.63
CA LYS A 202 -18.32 -8.24 -13.30
C LYS A 202 -18.95 -9.31 -12.42
N ARG A 203 -19.15 -9.02 -11.13
CA ARG A 203 -19.99 -9.82 -10.25
C ARG A 203 -21.37 -9.84 -10.89
N ARG A 204 -21.70 -10.93 -11.60
CA ARG A 204 -23.07 -11.18 -12.05
C ARG A 204 -23.91 -11.31 -10.79
N VAL A 205 -24.62 -10.25 -10.45
CA VAL A 205 -25.72 -10.30 -9.51
C VAL A 205 -26.72 -11.30 -10.10
N PRO A 206 -27.04 -12.41 -9.43
CA PRO A 206 -28.12 -13.28 -9.89
C PRO A 206 -29.39 -12.44 -9.94
N ARG A 207 -30.03 -12.35 -11.11
CA ARG A 207 -31.37 -11.76 -11.21
C ARG A 207 -32.28 -12.57 -10.28
N PRO A 208 -33.02 -11.95 -9.35
CA PRO A 208 -34.06 -12.66 -8.63
C PRO A 208 -35.07 -13.19 -9.66
N SER A 209 -35.26 -14.51 -9.66
CA SER A 209 -36.28 -15.16 -10.46
C SER A 209 -37.65 -14.68 -9.98
N ALA A 210 -38.44 -14.10 -10.89
CA ALA A 210 -39.82 -13.75 -10.62
C ALA A 210 -40.60 -15.01 -10.18
N PRO A 211 -41.49 -14.92 -9.18
CA PRO A 211 -42.31 -16.04 -8.77
C PRO A 211 -43.19 -16.50 -9.95
N THR A 212 -43.07 -17.78 -10.28
CA THR A 212 -43.91 -18.42 -11.29
C THR A 212 -45.31 -18.61 -10.71
N VAL A 213 -46.29 -17.87 -11.22
CA VAL A 213 -47.70 -18.09 -10.90
C VAL A 213 -48.13 -19.42 -11.54
N PRO A 214 -48.65 -20.40 -10.78
CA PRO A 214 -49.16 -21.63 -11.38
C PRO A 214 -50.39 -21.30 -12.23
N ARG A 215 -50.32 -21.65 -13.51
CA ARG A 215 -51.44 -21.55 -14.45
C ARG A 215 -52.45 -22.64 -14.09
N ALA A 216 -53.54 -22.28 -13.41
CA ALA A 216 -54.62 -23.21 -13.13
C ALA A 216 -55.36 -23.57 -14.43
N SER A 217 -55.00 -24.70 -15.03
CA SER A 217 -55.80 -25.38 -16.04
C SER A 217 -56.84 -26.26 -15.34
N GLY A 218 -58.01 -25.68 -15.05
CA GLY A 218 -59.19 -26.39 -14.56
C GLY A 218 -60.30 -26.36 -15.61
N PRO A 219 -61.04 -27.46 -15.84
CA PRO A 219 -62.08 -27.52 -16.86
C PRO A 219 -63.29 -26.66 -16.48
N VAL A 220 -63.80 -25.91 -17.46
CA VAL A 220 -65.03 -25.11 -17.35
C VAL A 220 -66.22 -26.05 -17.13
N ARG A 221 -66.73 -26.13 -15.89
CA ARG A 221 -68.04 -26.71 -15.61
C ARG A 221 -69.12 -25.70 -15.95
N ARG A 222 -69.91 -26.02 -16.99
CA ARG A 222 -71.22 -25.40 -17.27
C ARG A 222 -72.10 -25.53 -16.03
N ILE A 223 -72.47 -24.41 -15.42
CA ILE A 223 -73.55 -24.36 -14.44
C ILE A 223 -74.82 -23.94 -15.18
N SER A 224 -75.76 -24.87 -15.24
CA SER A 224 -77.13 -24.70 -15.69
C SER A 224 -77.90 -23.80 -14.71
N ARG A 225 -78.68 -22.87 -15.26
CA ARG A 225 -79.68 -22.06 -14.54
C ARG A 225 -80.70 -22.95 -13.83
N PRO A 226 -81.22 -22.50 -12.67
CA PRO A 226 -82.61 -22.70 -12.33
C PRO A 226 -83.39 -21.38 -12.28
N ARG A 227 -84.71 -21.55 -12.43
CA ARG A 227 -85.77 -20.55 -12.60
C ARG A 227 -86.32 -20.07 -11.25
N GLY A 228 -86.92 -18.87 -11.26
CA GLY A 228 -87.84 -18.34 -10.23
C GLY A 228 -87.10 -17.80 -9.01
N TRP A 229 -87.43 -16.63 -8.46
CA TRP A 229 -88.74 -16.27 -7.90
C TRP A 229 -89.00 -14.75 -7.95
N ARG A 230 -90.29 -14.41 -7.80
CA ARG A 230 -90.99 -13.11 -7.83
C ARG A 230 -90.88 -12.32 -6.52
N ASN A 231 -91.06 -10.99 -6.63
CA ASN A 231 -91.70 -10.01 -5.70
C ASN A 231 -91.01 -9.77 -4.34
N GLU A 232 -91.03 -8.61 -3.65
CA GLU A 232 -91.79 -7.33 -3.61
C GLU A 232 -90.85 -6.31 -2.87
N ALA A 233 -90.71 -5.05 -3.28
CA ALA A 233 -91.46 -3.87 -2.86
C ALA A 233 -91.66 -3.69 -1.33
N HIS A 234 -90.88 -2.79 -0.72
CA HIS A 234 -91.35 -1.69 0.16
C HIS A 234 -90.21 -0.69 0.42
#